data_AF-A0A2U1TU88-F1
#
_entry.id   AF-A0A2U1TU88-F1
#
_cell.length_a   1.000
_cell.length_b   1.000
_cell.length_c   1.000
_cell.angle_alpha   90.00
_cell.angle_beta   90.00
_cell.angle_gamma   90.00
#
_symmetry.space_group_name_H-M   'P 1'
#
loop_
_entity.id
_entity.type
_entity.pdbx_description
1 polymer ?
#
loop_
_entity_poly.entity_id
_entity_poly.type
_entity_poly.pdbx_seq_one_letter_code
_entity_poly.pdbx_strand_id
1 'polypeptide(L)' 'MRRVPDGFFNSRETEGWRQLAADVAYCFHWEPHVTWGMSHSLLKWWADQGKRINKVRAGNG' A
#
# COMPACT_ATOMS: atom_id res chain seq x y z
N MET A 1 23.83 8.76 -22.34
CA MET A 1 23.08 7.88 -21.41
C MET A 1 22.77 8.68 -20.16
N ARG A 2 21.49 8.86 -19.81
CA ARG A 2 21.07 9.66 -18.66
C ARG A 2 21.39 8.84 -17.39
N ARG A 3 22.40 9.26 -16.63
CA ARG A 3 22.77 8.61 -15.35
C ARG A 3 21.59 8.77 -14.41
N VAL A 4 20.95 7.65 -14.08
CA VAL A 4 19.96 7.58 -13.01
C VAL A 4 20.74 7.83 -11.70
N PRO A 5 20.29 8.73 -10.81
CA PRO A 5 20.99 8.98 -9.55
C PRO A 5 21.10 7.71 -8.72
N ASP A 6 22.26 7.49 -8.10
CA ASP A 6 22.44 6.43 -7.10
C ASP A 6 21.46 6.68 -5.94
N GLY A 7 20.43 5.84 -5.83
CA GLY A 7 19.32 6.01 -4.90
C GLY A 7 17.93 6.13 -5.54
N PHE A 8 17.84 6.21 -6.88
CA PHE A 8 16.54 6.24 -7.58
C PHE A 8 15.66 5.01 -7.30
N PHE A 9 16.30 3.87 -7.05
CA PHE A 9 15.65 2.64 -6.56
C PHE A 9 16.13 2.34 -5.14
N ASN A 10 15.80 3.20 -4.18
CA ASN A 10 15.98 2.88 -2.77
C ASN A 10 15.09 1.68 -2.41
N SER A 11 15.65 0.48 -2.50
CA SER A 11 14.91 -0.79 -2.44
C SER A 11 14.17 -0.96 -1.11
N ARG A 12 14.64 -0.33 -0.03
CA ARG A 12 13.96 -0.31 1.29
C ARG A 12 12.65 0.47 1.27
N GLU A 13 12.55 1.57 0.54
CA GLU A 13 11.29 2.31 0.40
C GLU A 13 10.32 1.55 -0.51
N THR A 14 10.85 0.89 -1.55
CA THR A 14 10.06 0.00 -2.42
C THR A 14 9.62 -1.27 -1.69
N GLU A 15 10.36 -1.76 -0.70
CA GLU A 15 9.98 -2.88 0.18
C GLU A 15 8.75 -2.50 0.99
N GLY A 16 8.78 -1.33 1.64
CA GLY A 16 7.65 -0.82 2.41
C GLY A 16 6.41 -0.59 1.56
N TRP A 17 6.57 -0.03 0.36
CA TRP A 17 5.46 0.16 -0.58
C TRP A 17 4.86 -1.16 -1.06
N ARG A 18 5.69 -2.15 -1.45
CA ARG A 18 5.21 -3.46 -1.94
C ARG A 18 4.40 -4.19 -0.87
N GLN A 19 4.88 -4.15 0.37
CA GLN A 19 4.17 -4.78 1.48
C GLN A 19 2.85 -4.08 1.78
N LEU A 20 2.81 -2.74 1.78
CA LEU A 20 1.57 -1.97 1.92
C LEU A 20 0.56 -2.29 0.80
N ALA A 21 1.04 -2.43 -0.44
CA ALA A 21 0.19 -2.74 -1.59
C ALA A 21 -0.42 -4.15 -1.48
N ALA A 22 0.35 -5.12 -0.98
CA ALA A 22 -0.11 -6.48 -0.74
C ALA A 22 -1.13 -6.52 0.40
N ASP A 23 -0.86 -5.84 1.51
CA ASP A 23 -1.77 -5.77 2.67
C ASP A 23 -3.12 -5.14 2.30
N VAL A 24 -3.09 -4.05 1.52
CA VAL A 24 -4.31 -3.40 1.02
C VAL A 24 -5.07 -4.30 0.06
N ALA A 25 -4.38 -4.93 -0.90
CA ALA A 25 -5.02 -5.85 -1.85
C ALA A 25 -5.71 -7.01 -1.13
N TYR A 26 -5.03 -7.59 -0.13
CA TYR A 26 -5.58 -8.65 0.70
C TYR A 26 -6.78 -8.17 1.52
N CYS A 27 -6.65 -7.04 2.23
CA CYS A 27 -7.70 -6.50 3.10
C CYS A 27 -9.01 -6.18 2.36
N PHE A 28 -8.92 -5.74 1.11
CA PHE A 28 -10.06 -5.35 0.30
C PHE A 28 -10.45 -6.39 -0.77
N HIS A 29 -9.76 -7.54 -0.83
CA HIS A 29 -9.89 -8.55 -1.87
C HIS A 29 -9.80 -7.96 -3.29
N TRP A 30 -8.87 -7.03 -3.48
CA TRP A 30 -8.60 -6.45 -4.80
C TRP A 30 -7.56 -7.25 -5.55
N GLU A 31 -7.63 -7.18 -6.88
CA GLU A 31 -6.56 -7.72 -7.69
C GLU A 31 -5.26 -6.92 -7.51
N PRO A 32 -4.09 -7.57 -7.53
CA PRO A 32 -2.80 -6.91 -7.29
C PRO A 32 -2.52 -5.73 -8.22
N HIS A 33 -3.01 -5.80 -9.46
CA HIS A 33 -2.82 -4.75 -10.46
C HIS A 33 -3.43 -3.40 -10.03
N VAL A 34 -4.48 -3.43 -9.19
CA VAL A 34 -5.15 -2.23 -8.68
C VAL A 34 -4.27 -1.48 -7.70
N THR A 35 -3.58 -2.19 -6.79
CA THR A 35 -2.76 -1.57 -5.74
C THR A 35 -1.35 -1.23 -6.22
N TRP A 36 -0.84 -1.93 -7.23
CA TRP A 36 0.49 -1.67 -7.79
C TRP A 36 0.61 -0.34 -8.55
N GLY A 37 -0.52 0.22 -9.00
CA GLY A 37 -0.55 1.56 -9.59
C GLY A 37 -0.67 2.70 -8.58
N MET A 38 -0.86 2.40 -7.29
CA MET A 38 -1.14 3.41 -6.27
C MET A 38 0.13 4.04 -5.70
N SER A 39 0.06 5.34 -5.43
CA SER A 39 1.11 6.03 -4.68
C SER A 39 1.17 5.53 -3.22
N HIS A 40 2.34 5.64 -2.59
CA HIS A 40 2.52 5.25 -1.20
C HIS A 40 1.53 5.94 -0.25
N SER A 41 1.26 7.23 -0.45
CA SER A 41 0.29 7.99 0.35
C SER A 41 -1.14 7.44 0.21
N LEU A 42 -1.52 7.02 -1.00
CA LEU A 42 -2.84 6.44 -1.26
C LEU A 42 -2.98 5.05 -0.63
N LEU A 43 -1.95 4.20 -0.74
CA LEU A 43 -1.93 2.90 -0.07
C LEU A 43 -2.02 3.05 1.45
N LYS A 44 -1.32 4.03 2.03
CA LYS A 44 -1.38 4.31 3.47
C LYS A 44 -2.79 4.72 3.89
N TRP A 45 -3.44 5.59 3.11
CA TRP A 45 -4.82 5.99 3.36
C TRP A 45 -5.79 4.79 3.33
N TRP A 46 -5.63 3.88 2.35
CA TRP A 46 -6.43 2.66 2.27
C TRP A 46 -6.17 1.69 3.42
N ALA A 47 -4.92 1.53 3.84
CA ALA A 47 -4.58 0.72 5.02
C ALA A 47 -5.29 1.24 6.28
N ASP A 48 -5.35 2.56 6.46
CA ASP A 48 -6.10 3.16 7.58
C ASP A 48 -7.61 3.00 7.42
N GLN A 49 -8.16 3.05 6.20
CA GLN A 49 -9.57 2.73 5.98
C GLN A 49 -9.88 1.26 6.30
N GLY A 50 -8.99 0.33 5.95
CA GLY A 50 -9.14 -1.09 6.27
C GLY A 50 -9.24 -1.32 7.78
N LYS A 51 -8.40 -0.65 8.57
CA LYS A 51 -8.48 -0.68 10.04
C LYS A 51 -9.81 -0.14 10.57
N ARG A 52 -10.30 0.97 10.00
CA ARG A 52 -11.59 1.57 10.39
C ARG A 52 -12.76 0.63 10.08
N ILE A 53 -12.77 0.03 8.88
CA ILE A 53 -13.79 -0.93 8.47
C ILE A 53 -13.78 -2.17 9.37
N ASN A 54 -12.59 -2.71 9.67
CA ASN A 54 -12.47 -3.84 10.60
C ASN A 54 -12.95 -3.48 12.01
N LYS A 55 -12.67 -2.27 12.49
CA LYS A 55 -13.18 -1.78 13.78
C LYS A 55 -14.71 -1.69 13.80
N VAL A 56 -15.32 -1.20 12.72
CA VAL A 56 -16.80 -1.15 12.57
C VAL A 56 -17.38 -2.56 12.51
N ARG A 57 -16.76 -3.47 11.74
CA ARG A 57 -17.19 -4.88 11.64
C ARG A 57 -17.06 -5.64 12.97
N ALA A 58 -16.09 -5.28 13.80
CA ALA A 58 -15.88 -5.87 15.11
C ALA A 58 -16.87 -5.39 16.19
N GLY A 59 -17.83 -4.52 15.86
CA GLY A 59 -18.93 -4.16 16.75
C GLY A 59 -18.59 -3.21 17.90
N ASN A 60 -17.45 -2.51 17.85
CA ASN A 60 -17.13 -1.44 18.82
C ASN A 60 -17.59 -0.06 18.30
N GLY A 61 -18.90 0.05 18.09
CA GLY A 61 -19.62 1.32 17.91
C GLY A 61 -20.14 1.83 19.24
#